data_AF-A0A926GH20-F1
#
_entry.id   AF-A0A926GH20-F1
#
_cell.length_a   1.000
_cell.length_b   1.000
_cell.length_c   1.000
_cell.angle_alpha   90.00
_cell.angle_beta   90.00
_cell.angle_gamma   90.00
#
_symmetry.space_group_name_H-M   'P 1'
#
loop_
_entity.id
_entity.type
_entity.pdbx_description
1 polymer ?
#
loop_
_entity_poly.entity_id
_entity_poly.type
_entity_poly.pdbx_seq_one_letter_code
_entity_poly.pdbx_strand_id
1 'polypeptide(L)'
;MPRFFLLITLTLSVFAGVARADAPLIILDRSQLPFDLSPGNPANSPARSSNSPNSAWNSASNTANSASAWENRPSNPANEQRLIFTSDGSVLGYYATNAGGVMNLFDVNGNRIAYRPARGTRSLFTTSGEWCGTVDRNRGGMILAVTRSCAARF
;
A
#
# COMPACT_ATOMS: atom_id res chain seq x y z
N MET A 1 -33.93 49.06 -32.47
CA MET A 1 -32.82 48.99 -31.48
C MET A 1 -32.39 47.53 -31.36
N PRO A 2 -31.24 47.11 -31.91
CA PRO A 2 -30.79 45.73 -31.73
C PRO A 2 -30.07 45.62 -30.38
N ARG A 3 -30.54 44.71 -29.52
CA ARG A 3 -29.89 44.37 -28.25
C ARG A 3 -28.78 43.36 -28.53
N PHE A 4 -27.52 43.78 -28.35
CA PHE A 4 -26.36 42.89 -28.31
C PHE A 4 -26.46 41.99 -27.08
N PHE A 5 -26.64 40.68 -27.29
CA PHE A 5 -26.48 39.69 -26.24
C PHE A 5 -25.00 39.28 -26.21
N LEU A 6 -24.26 39.75 -25.20
CA LEU A 6 -22.89 39.34 -24.92
C LEU A 6 -22.94 37.98 -24.20
N LEU A 7 -22.64 36.89 -24.91
CA LEU A 7 -22.45 35.57 -24.32
C LEU A 7 -21.04 35.50 -23.71
N ILE A 8 -20.95 35.49 -22.39
CA ILE A 8 -19.72 35.21 -21.64
C ILE A 8 -19.61 33.69 -21.51
N THR A 9 -18.73 33.07 -22.29
CA THR A 9 -18.36 31.66 -22.17
C THR A 9 -17.42 31.48 -20.97
N LEU A 10 -17.95 30.94 -19.88
CA LEU A 10 -17.17 30.54 -18.70
C LEU A 10 -16.46 29.21 -18.99
N THR A 11 -15.17 29.26 -19.34
CA THR A 11 -14.32 28.08 -19.46
C THR A 11 -14.03 27.51 -18.06
N LEU A 12 -14.68 26.41 -17.70
CA LEU A 12 -14.32 25.59 -16.54
C LEU A 12 -13.00 24.85 -16.83
N SER A 13 -11.89 25.39 -16.32
CA SER A 13 -10.60 24.70 -16.29
C SER A 13 -10.65 23.63 -15.20
N VAL A 14 -10.94 22.38 -15.58
CA VAL A 14 -10.82 21.21 -14.70
C VAL A 14 -9.33 20.98 -14.45
N PHE A 15 -8.82 21.46 -13.31
CA PHE A 15 -7.54 21.01 -12.78
C PHE A 15 -7.73 19.56 -12.30
N ALA A 16 -7.48 18.60 -13.19
CA ALA A 16 -7.29 17.22 -12.79
C ALA A 16 -6.05 17.19 -11.88
N GLY A 17 -6.27 17.06 -10.57
CA GLY A 17 -5.17 16.86 -9.62
C GLY A 17 -4.39 15.62 -10.05
N VAL A 18 -3.09 15.79 -10.29
CA VAL A 18 -2.20 14.65 -10.58
C VAL A 18 -2.25 13.75 -9.36
N ALA A 19 -2.89 12.58 -9.50
CA ALA A 19 -2.88 11.54 -8.48
C ALA A 19 -1.41 11.16 -8.24
N ARG A 20 -0.84 11.67 -7.16
CA ARG A 20 0.53 11.34 -6.76
C ARG A 20 0.50 9.95 -6.15
N ALA A 21 0.58 8.93 -7.00
CA ALA A 21 0.90 7.59 -6.54
C ALA A 21 2.25 7.66 -5.79
N ASP A 22 2.26 7.21 -4.54
CA ASP A 22 3.36 7.48 -3.60
C ASP A 22 4.06 6.20 -3.11
N ALA A 23 3.69 5.03 -3.65
CA ALA A 23 4.26 3.74 -3.31
C ALA A 23 4.66 2.90 -4.55
N PRO A 24 5.79 3.20 -5.23
CA PRO A 24 6.34 2.28 -6.21
C PRO A 24 6.63 0.90 -5.60
N LEU A 25 6.25 -0.14 -6.33
CA LEU A 25 6.59 -1.53 -6.06
C LEU A 25 7.72 -1.96 -6.99
N ILE A 26 8.79 -2.47 -6.39
CA ILE A 26 9.94 -3.02 -7.11
C ILE A 26 10.14 -4.48 -6.71
N ILE A 27 10.63 -5.28 -7.66
CA ILE A 27 11.03 -6.66 -7.38
C ILE A 27 12.39 -6.63 -6.70
N LEU A 28 12.45 -7.22 -5.52
CA LEU A 28 13.63 -7.28 -4.68
C LEU A 28 14.64 -8.29 -5.22
N ASP A 29 15.85 -7.82 -5.47
CA ASP A 29 17.03 -8.67 -5.58
C ASP A 29 17.55 -8.98 -4.18
N ARG A 30 17.42 -10.25 -3.75
CA ARG A 30 17.83 -10.69 -2.42
C ARG A 30 19.33 -10.58 -2.18
N SER A 31 20.15 -10.62 -3.23
CA SER A 31 21.61 -10.54 -3.10
C SER A 31 22.08 -9.15 -2.67
N GLN A 32 21.27 -8.12 -2.93
CA GLN A 32 21.57 -6.73 -2.65
C GLN A 32 20.88 -6.20 -1.38
N LEU A 33 20.08 -7.04 -0.70
CA LEU A 33 19.31 -6.62 0.46
C LEU A 33 20.20 -6.57 1.71
N PRO A 34 20.38 -5.40 2.37
CA PRO A 34 21.09 -5.32 3.63
C PRO A 34 20.46 -6.24 4.69
N PHE A 35 21.30 -6.82 5.56
CA PHE A 35 20.84 -7.75 6.59
C PHE A 35 19.68 -7.20 7.43
N ASP A 36 19.74 -5.92 7.81
CA ASP A 36 18.73 -5.22 8.61
C ASP A 36 17.34 -5.13 7.95
N LEU A 37 17.26 -5.29 6.64
CA LEU A 37 16.02 -5.32 5.87
C LEU A 37 15.61 -6.75 5.48
N SER A 38 16.49 -7.71 5.68
CA SER A 38 16.31 -9.11 5.31
C SER A 38 15.50 -9.88 6.36
N PRO A 39 14.88 -11.01 5.98
CA PRO A 39 14.22 -11.91 6.94
C PRO A 39 15.22 -12.62 7.88
N GLY A 40 16.52 -12.54 7.60
CA GLY A 40 17.57 -13.08 8.48
C GLY A 40 17.73 -12.26 9.77
N ASN A 41 17.34 -10.98 9.77
CA ASN A 41 17.29 -10.19 10.99
C ASN A 41 16.12 -10.69 11.88
N PRO A 42 16.35 -11.03 13.16
CA PRO A 42 15.31 -11.54 14.06
C PRO A 42 14.06 -10.65 14.14
N ALA A 43 14.22 -9.33 13.99
CA ALA A 43 13.10 -8.40 14.00
C ALA A 43 12.13 -8.61 12.83
N ASN A 44 12.66 -9.05 11.68
CA ASN A 44 11.97 -9.26 10.40
C ASN A 44 11.55 -10.71 10.17
N SER A 45 11.93 -11.62 11.06
CA SER A 45 11.62 -13.05 10.92
C SER A 45 10.11 -13.30 10.91
N PRO A 46 9.58 -14.07 9.94
CA PRO A 46 8.18 -14.51 9.95
C PRO A 46 7.80 -15.36 11.16
N ALA A 47 8.78 -16.07 11.74
CA ALA A 47 8.56 -16.91 12.92
C ALA A 47 8.37 -16.08 14.21
N ARG A 48 8.68 -14.78 14.18
CA ARG A 48 8.45 -13.89 15.33
C ARG A 48 6.96 -13.70 15.54
N SER A 49 6.48 -13.97 16.75
CA SER A 49 5.04 -13.91 17.09
C SER A 49 4.38 -12.57 16.75
N SER A 50 5.07 -11.44 16.95
CA SER A 50 4.57 -10.11 16.60
C SER A 50 4.36 -9.89 15.10
N ASN A 51 5.04 -10.66 14.26
CA ASN A 51 4.95 -10.61 12.81
C ASN A 51 3.97 -11.64 12.25
N SER A 52 3.45 -12.54 13.09
CA SER A 52 2.60 -13.63 12.67
C SER A 52 1.26 -13.14 12.11
N PRO A 53 0.72 -13.80 11.06
CA PRO A 53 -0.64 -13.53 10.58
C PRO A 53 -1.70 -13.97 11.58
N ASN A 54 -1.36 -14.73 12.61
CA ASN A 54 -2.30 -15.15 13.65
C ASN A 54 -2.32 -14.18 14.85
N SER A 55 -1.46 -13.15 14.84
CA SER A 55 -1.52 -12.08 15.84
C SER A 55 -2.81 -11.27 15.67
N ALA A 56 -3.44 -10.90 16.79
CA ALA A 56 -4.77 -10.28 16.82
C ALA A 56 -4.90 -9.08 15.86
N TRP A 57 -3.92 -8.18 15.83
CA TRP A 57 -3.94 -7.01 14.94
C TRP A 57 -3.55 -7.30 13.49
N ASN A 58 -2.77 -8.36 13.24
CA ASN A 58 -2.28 -8.70 11.91
C ASN A 58 -3.26 -9.58 11.13
N SER A 59 -4.09 -10.35 11.83
CA SER A 59 -4.92 -11.40 11.24
C SER A 59 -5.90 -10.91 10.19
N ALA A 60 -6.01 -11.69 9.11
CA ALA A 60 -7.03 -11.47 8.09
C ALA A 60 -8.46 -11.61 8.65
N SER A 61 -8.65 -12.37 9.73
CA SER A 61 -9.95 -12.51 10.41
C SER A 61 -10.29 -11.30 11.28
N ASN A 62 -9.35 -10.39 11.55
CA ASN A 62 -9.65 -9.14 12.24
C ASN A 62 -10.39 -8.21 11.27
N THR A 63 -11.61 -7.80 11.63
CA THR A 63 -12.47 -6.94 10.80
C THR A 63 -11.83 -5.59 10.48
N ALA A 64 -10.93 -5.08 11.34
CA ALA A 64 -10.16 -3.88 11.08
C ALA A 64 -9.15 -4.02 9.91
N ASN A 65 -8.88 -5.25 9.44
CA ASN A 65 -8.07 -5.53 8.25
C ASN A 65 -8.88 -5.79 6.97
N SER A 66 -10.21 -5.78 7.06
CA SER A 66 -11.09 -5.90 5.90
C SER A 66 -11.03 -4.64 5.04
N ALA A 67 -11.12 -4.78 3.71
CA ALA A 67 -11.33 -3.66 2.80
C ALA A 67 -12.67 -2.94 3.01
N SER A 68 -13.63 -3.58 3.71
CA SER A 68 -14.90 -2.94 4.08
C SER A 68 -14.83 -2.05 5.32
N ALA A 69 -13.72 -2.08 6.08
CA ALA A 69 -13.49 -1.16 7.20
C ALA A 69 -13.19 0.25 6.66
N TRP A 70 -13.73 1.30 7.28
CA TRP A 70 -13.67 2.67 6.76
C TRP A 70 -12.23 3.11 6.41
N GLU A 71 -11.27 2.82 7.28
CA GLU A 71 -9.86 3.16 7.10
C GLU A 71 -9.22 2.47 5.89
N ASN A 72 -9.71 1.28 5.53
CA ASN A 72 -9.19 0.45 4.44
C ASN A 72 -10.01 0.52 3.16
N ARG A 73 -11.17 1.20 3.15
CA ARG A 73 -12.03 1.27 1.97
C ARG A 73 -11.28 1.93 0.80
N PRO A 74 -11.36 1.39 -0.43
CA PRO A 74 -10.84 2.08 -1.61
C PRO A 74 -11.46 3.46 -1.80
N SER A 75 -12.76 3.59 -1.48
CA SER A 75 -13.52 4.83 -1.56
C SER A 75 -13.26 5.82 -0.42
N ASN A 76 -12.32 5.52 0.49
CA ASN A 76 -11.86 6.50 1.45
C ASN A 76 -10.96 7.50 0.70
N PRO A 77 -11.25 8.81 0.70
CA PRO A 77 -10.48 9.78 -0.07
C PRO A 77 -8.97 9.78 0.24
N ALA A 78 -8.58 9.35 1.45
CA ALA A 78 -7.18 9.21 1.80
C ALA A 78 -6.49 8.06 1.04
N ASN A 79 -7.22 6.99 0.69
CA ASN A 79 -6.70 5.81 0.01
C ASN A 79 -6.68 5.97 -1.51
N GLU A 80 -7.50 6.86 -2.08
CA GLU A 80 -7.47 7.22 -3.51
C GLU A 80 -6.09 7.76 -3.95
N GLN A 81 -5.30 8.28 -3.00
CA GLN A 81 -3.95 8.81 -3.22
C GLN A 81 -2.85 7.81 -2.88
N ARG A 82 -3.18 6.67 -2.25
CA ARG A 82 -2.23 5.68 -1.69
C ARG A 82 -2.05 4.50 -2.62
N LEU A 83 -1.69 4.78 -3.85
CA LEU A 83 -1.61 3.78 -4.90
C LEU A 83 -0.26 3.05 -4.90
N ILE A 84 -0.34 1.74 -5.09
CA ILE A 84 0.81 0.87 -5.34
C ILE A 84 0.94 0.69 -6.85
N PHE A 85 2.10 1.00 -7.40
CA PHE A 85 2.31 0.99 -8.85
C PHE A 85 3.66 0.42 -9.26
N THR A 86 3.72 -0.17 -10.45
CA THR A 86 4.96 -0.65 -11.07
C THR A 86 5.77 0.49 -11.69
N SER A 87 7.02 0.23 -12.06
CA SER A 87 7.91 1.25 -12.67
C SER A 87 7.39 1.82 -14.00
N ASP A 88 6.50 1.12 -14.69
CA ASP A 88 5.84 1.58 -15.92
C ASP A 88 4.54 2.38 -15.66
N GLY A 89 4.15 2.56 -14.39
CA GLY A 89 2.98 3.33 -13.98
C GLY A 89 1.69 2.52 -13.83
N SER A 90 1.70 1.20 -14.08
CA SER A 90 0.52 0.37 -13.88
C SER A 90 0.15 0.27 -12.39
N VAL A 91 -1.14 0.48 -12.06
CA VAL A 91 -1.63 0.38 -10.68
C VAL A 91 -1.88 -1.09 -10.34
N LEU A 92 -1.23 -1.57 -9.29
CA LEU A 92 -1.40 -2.92 -8.75
C LEU A 92 -2.44 -2.98 -7.63
N GLY A 93 -2.68 -1.85 -6.96
CA GLY A 93 -3.59 -1.78 -5.83
C GLY A 93 -3.32 -0.55 -4.98
N TYR A 94 -3.59 -0.68 -3.68
CA TYR A 94 -3.45 0.43 -2.75
C TYR A 94 -3.04 -0.04 -1.36
N TYR A 95 -2.61 0.89 -0.52
CA TYR A 95 -2.31 0.59 0.87
C TYR A 95 -3.15 1.46 1.82
N ALA A 96 -3.45 0.91 2.98
CA ALA A 96 -4.18 1.59 4.05
C ALA A 96 -3.64 1.17 5.42
N THR A 97 -3.85 2.00 6.44
CA THR A 97 -3.44 1.66 7.81
C THR A 97 -4.68 1.51 8.67
N ASN A 98 -4.81 0.37 9.34
CA ASN A 98 -5.93 0.13 10.24
C ASN A 98 -5.81 0.92 11.56
N ALA A 99 -6.86 0.90 12.37
CA ALA A 99 -6.87 1.58 13.68
C ALA A 99 -5.76 1.13 14.66
N GLY A 100 -5.24 -0.08 14.49
CA GLY A 100 -4.13 -0.62 15.29
C GLY A 100 -2.73 -0.29 14.74
N GLY A 101 -2.63 0.46 13.64
CA GLY A 101 -1.37 0.86 13.01
C GLY A 101 -0.79 -0.17 12.03
N VAL A 102 -1.46 -1.29 11.78
CA VAL A 102 -1.05 -2.29 10.77
C VAL A 102 -1.32 -1.70 9.40
N MET A 103 -0.29 -1.69 8.55
CA MET A 103 -0.42 -1.26 7.17
C MET A 103 -0.82 -2.46 6.32
N ASN A 104 -1.96 -2.38 5.66
CA ASN A 104 -2.52 -3.38 4.77
C ASN A 104 -2.22 -3.00 3.32
N LEU A 105 -1.88 -3.99 2.50
CA LEU A 105 -1.70 -3.87 1.06
C LEU A 105 -2.82 -4.66 0.40
N PHE A 106 -3.60 -3.98 -0.43
CA PHE A 106 -4.73 -4.55 -1.15
C PHE A 106 -4.45 -4.51 -2.66
N ASP A 107 -4.98 -5.49 -3.40
CA ASP A 107 -5.06 -5.42 -4.86
C ASP A 107 -6.16 -4.44 -5.31
N VAL A 108 -6.31 -4.26 -6.62
CA VAL A 108 -7.35 -3.40 -7.21
C VAL A 108 -8.79 -3.86 -6.92
N ASN A 109 -8.98 -5.12 -6.51
CA ASN A 109 -10.28 -5.69 -6.17
C ASN A 109 -10.59 -5.59 -4.67
N GLY A 110 -9.67 -5.07 -3.85
CA GLY A 110 -9.80 -4.98 -2.40
C GLY A 110 -9.43 -6.28 -1.66
N ASN A 111 -8.77 -7.24 -2.32
CA ASN A 111 -8.22 -8.41 -1.64
C ASN A 111 -6.93 -8.02 -0.91
N ARG A 112 -6.84 -8.37 0.37
CA ARG A 112 -5.63 -8.10 1.17
C ARG A 112 -4.52 -9.08 0.80
N ILE A 113 -3.46 -8.58 0.17
CA ILE A 113 -2.33 -9.38 -0.31
C ILE A 113 -1.27 -9.55 0.79
N ALA A 114 -0.95 -8.45 1.46
CA ALA A 114 0.12 -8.41 2.45
C ALA A 114 -0.14 -7.35 3.52
N TYR A 115 0.70 -7.34 4.55
CA TYR A 115 0.68 -6.34 5.60
C TYR A 115 2.05 -6.09 6.20
N ARG A 116 2.22 -4.91 6.80
CA ARG A 116 3.31 -4.61 7.74
C ARG A 116 2.73 -4.53 9.15
N PRO A 117 3.27 -5.28 10.14
CA PRO A 117 2.96 -5.05 11.54
C PRO A 117 3.13 -3.59 11.95
N ALA A 118 2.38 -3.16 12.96
CA ALA A 118 2.35 -1.77 13.37
C ALA A 118 3.73 -1.24 13.84
N ARG A 119 4.56 -2.12 14.39
CA ARG A 119 5.86 -1.75 14.99
C ARG A 119 6.84 -2.91 14.96
N GLY A 120 8.11 -2.58 15.18
CA GLY A 120 9.18 -3.55 15.43
C GLY A 120 9.75 -4.22 14.18
N THR A 121 9.27 -3.88 12.98
CA THR A 121 9.81 -4.36 11.71
C THR A 121 9.44 -3.42 10.56
N ARG A 122 10.29 -3.41 9.52
CA ARG A 122 9.99 -2.84 8.20
C ARG A 122 9.52 -3.89 7.18
N SER A 123 9.46 -5.16 7.59
CA SER A 123 9.08 -6.26 6.71
C SER A 123 7.58 -6.31 6.44
N LEU A 124 7.27 -6.75 5.22
CA LEU A 124 5.94 -7.10 4.76
C LEU A 124 5.78 -8.61 4.86
N PHE A 125 4.58 -9.04 5.24
CA PHE A 125 4.21 -10.44 5.34
C PHE A 125 2.93 -10.67 4.55
N THR A 126 2.82 -11.80 3.87
CA THR A 126 1.57 -12.21 3.23
C THR A 126 0.52 -12.51 4.30
N THR A 127 -0.76 -12.58 3.91
CA THR A 127 -1.84 -13.04 4.80
C THR A 127 -1.66 -14.48 5.27
N SER A 128 -0.85 -15.30 4.56
CA SER A 128 -0.41 -16.63 4.98
C SER A 128 0.84 -16.64 5.89
N GLY A 129 1.46 -15.48 6.13
CA GLY A 129 2.62 -15.34 7.02
C GLY A 129 3.97 -15.55 6.36
N GLU A 130 4.05 -15.63 5.04
CA GLU A 130 5.32 -15.67 4.32
C GLU A 130 5.96 -14.29 4.33
N TRP A 131 7.30 -14.22 4.36
CA TRP A 131 7.99 -12.95 4.15
C TRP A 131 7.77 -12.47 2.70
N CYS A 132 7.11 -11.32 2.56
CA CYS A 132 6.74 -10.74 1.27
C CYS A 132 7.76 -9.71 0.77
N GLY A 133 8.52 -9.09 1.67
CA GLY A 133 9.44 -8.01 1.30
C GLY A 133 9.72 -7.06 2.45
N THR A 134 10.16 -5.87 2.10
CA THR A 134 10.38 -4.76 3.03
C THR A 134 9.78 -3.48 2.47
N VAL A 135 9.41 -2.58 3.38
CA VAL A 135 8.99 -1.23 3.05
C VAL A 135 9.96 -0.22 3.66
N ASP A 136 10.34 0.78 2.87
CA ASP A 136 11.06 1.93 3.36
C ASP A 136 10.27 3.21 3.14
N ARG A 137 10.37 4.15 4.07
CA ARG A 137 9.74 5.46 3.98
C ARG A 137 10.82 6.53 4.05
N ASN A 138 10.90 7.36 3.02
CA ASN A 138 11.83 8.49 2.97
C ASN A 138 11.05 9.80 2.77
N ARG A 139 11.76 10.94 2.76
CA ARG A 139 11.14 12.28 2.63
C ARG A 139 10.36 12.48 1.31
N GLY A 140 10.45 11.56 0.35
CA GLY A 140 9.77 11.62 -0.95
C GLY A 140 8.62 10.62 -1.14
N GLY A 141 8.38 9.70 -0.20
CA GLY A 141 7.32 8.69 -0.32
C GLY A 141 7.67 7.36 0.34
N MET A 142 6.94 6.32 -0.06
CA MET A 142 7.14 4.94 0.38
C MET A 142 7.66 4.09 -0.78
N ILE A 143 8.53 3.12 -0.53
CA ILE A 143 8.93 2.13 -1.54
C ILE A 143 8.63 0.73 -1.02
N LEU A 144 7.97 -0.09 -1.83
CA LEU A 144 7.69 -1.49 -1.54
C LEU A 144 8.68 -2.35 -2.34
N ALA A 145 9.66 -2.93 -1.67
CA ALA A 145 10.59 -3.87 -2.29
C ALA A 145 10.18 -5.30 -1.91
N VAL A 146 9.58 -6.03 -2.85
CA VAL A 146 8.91 -7.31 -2.58
C VAL A 146 9.53 -8.46 -3.36
N THR A 147 9.36 -9.69 -2.87
CA THR A 147 9.74 -10.88 -3.65
C THR A 147 8.89 -10.99 -4.91
N ARG A 148 9.43 -11.65 -5.95
CA ARG A 148 8.66 -11.98 -7.16
C ARG A 148 7.38 -12.74 -6.85
N SER A 149 7.43 -13.68 -5.89
CA SER A 149 6.26 -14.43 -5.45
C SER A 149 5.19 -13.58 -4.77
N CYS A 150 5.57 -12.50 -4.07
CA CYS A 150 4.60 -11.59 -3.48
C CYS A 150 4.00 -10.65 -4.51
N ALA A 151 4.83 -10.11 -5.43
CA ALA A 151 4.35 -9.25 -6.51
C ALA A 151 3.30 -9.95 -7.39
N ALA A 152 3.48 -11.25 -7.69
CA ALA A 152 2.54 -12.03 -8.50
C ALA A 152 1.18 -12.30 -7.83
N ARG A 153 0.96 -11.85 -6.59
CA ARG A 153 -0.32 -11.97 -5.88
C ARG A 153 -1.21 -10.73 -6.04
N PHE A 154 -0.66 -9.61 -6.50
CA PHE A 154 -1.42 -8.42 -6.89
C PHE A 154 -2.02 -8.63 -8.29
#